data_AF-A0A7S0GV09-F1
#
_entry.id   AF-A0A7S0GV09-F1
#
_cell.length_a   1.000
_cell.length_b   1.000
_cell.length_c   1.000
_cell.angle_alpha   90.00
_cell.angle_beta   90.00
_cell.angle_gamma   90.00
#
_symmetry.space_group_name_H-M   'P 1'
#
loop_
_entity.id
_entity.type
_entity.pdbx_description
1 polymer ?
#
loop_
_entity_poly.entity_id
_entity_poly.type
_entity_poly.pdbx_seq_one_letter_code
_entity_poly.pdbx_strand_id
1 'polypeptide(L)'
;MSADEIQISDLENSSRILSYPERPLEVHWTSFFYCPLAHPSVMFNRNNLPKGPLYSENNPSGEKGNCDFKYSEDYALWHRLTATGHRLGNLALPPLVSIRKRSNGISSKHKEGQQLASLKIIQHFTSLRIKRRISLKCAMGLFLPIAQFTGQKDQKDTGDKEVTQVFDIIISLEKSLLESSSMKST
;
A
#
# COMPACT_ATOMS: atom_id res chain seq x y z
N MET A 1 6.57 -23.43 7.55
CA MET A 1 5.69 -22.57 8.37
C MET A 1 4.66 -22.00 7.41
N SER A 2 3.41 -22.47 7.46
CA SER A 2 2.34 -21.97 6.58
C SER A 2 1.93 -20.58 7.05
N ALA A 3 1.75 -19.67 6.08
CA ALA A 3 1.09 -18.40 6.32
C ALA A 3 -0.41 -18.66 6.26
N ASP A 4 -1.12 -18.44 7.35
CA ASP A 4 -2.56 -18.62 7.42
C ASP A 4 -3.25 -17.37 6.84
N GLU A 5 -4.28 -17.59 6.03
CA GLU A 5 -4.94 -16.58 5.20
C GLU A 5 -6.13 -15.92 5.91
N ILE A 6 -6.28 -14.59 5.77
CA ILE A 6 -7.40 -13.82 6.35
C ILE A 6 -8.60 -13.83 5.38
N GLN A 7 -9.81 -13.93 5.93
CA GLN A 7 -11.07 -14.15 5.20
C GLN A 7 -11.96 -12.87 5.15
N ILE A 8 -12.87 -12.73 4.18
CA ILE A 8 -13.95 -11.71 4.12
C ILE A 8 -15.13 -12.35 3.38
N SER A 9 -16.37 -12.22 3.86
CA SER A 9 -17.56 -12.83 3.22
C SER A 9 -18.51 -11.81 2.58
N ASP A 10 -19.03 -12.12 1.38
CA ASP A 10 -20.10 -11.40 0.66
C ASP A 10 -21.24 -12.41 0.42
N LEU A 11 -22.48 -12.02 0.71
CA LEU A 11 -23.58 -12.95 1.01
C LEU A 11 -24.41 -13.43 -0.20
N GLU A 12 -24.13 -12.96 -1.42
CA GLU A 12 -24.98 -13.31 -2.59
C GLU A 12 -24.23 -13.88 -3.80
N ASN A 13 -22.89 -13.94 -3.77
CA ASN A 13 -22.10 -14.61 -4.81
C ASN A 13 -20.73 -14.94 -4.23
N SER A 14 -20.41 -16.23 -4.08
CA SER A 14 -19.06 -16.75 -3.72
C SER A 14 -18.27 -15.81 -2.81
N SER A 15 -18.43 -15.93 -1.49
CA SER A 15 -17.71 -15.13 -0.48
C SER A 15 -16.20 -15.09 -0.75
N ARG A 16 -15.73 -14.04 -1.44
CA ARG A 16 -14.31 -13.91 -1.77
C ARG A 16 -13.57 -13.42 -0.54
N ILE A 17 -12.85 -14.37 0.02
CA ILE A 17 -11.87 -14.20 1.07
C ILE A 17 -10.67 -13.40 0.56
N LEU A 18 -10.30 -12.34 1.29
CA LEU A 18 -9.14 -11.50 0.96
C LEU A 18 -8.10 -11.58 2.08
N SER A 19 -6.94 -12.14 1.73
CA SER A 19 -5.80 -12.25 2.64
C SER A 19 -4.98 -10.96 2.65
N TYR A 20 -4.51 -10.57 3.83
CA TYR A 20 -3.67 -9.40 4.04
C TYR A 20 -2.44 -9.77 4.88
N PRO A 21 -1.29 -9.10 4.70
CA PRO A 21 -0.08 -9.36 5.48
C PRO A 21 -0.29 -9.07 6.97
N GLU A 22 0.11 -9.99 7.84
CA GLU A 22 -0.06 -9.84 9.29
C GLU A 22 1.11 -9.09 9.93
N ARG A 23 2.33 -9.43 9.49
CA ARG A 23 3.54 -8.97 10.17
C ARG A 23 3.87 -7.54 9.78
N PRO A 24 4.36 -6.69 10.71
CA PRO A 24 4.67 -5.31 10.38
C PRO A 24 5.68 -5.09 9.26
N LEU A 25 6.66 -5.99 9.13
CA LEU A 25 7.61 -5.93 8.03
C LEU A 25 6.93 -6.23 6.69
N GLU A 26 6.05 -7.22 6.65
CA GLU A 26 5.28 -7.58 5.46
C GLU A 26 4.31 -6.47 5.09
N VAL A 27 3.61 -5.88 6.06
CA VAL A 27 2.74 -4.71 5.83
C VAL A 27 3.52 -3.54 5.24
N HIS A 28 4.70 -3.23 5.79
CA HIS A 28 5.55 -2.16 5.28
C HIS A 28 6.04 -2.45 3.86
N TRP A 29 6.55 -3.65 3.60
CA TRP A 29 6.97 -4.06 2.26
C TRP A 29 5.82 -3.96 1.25
N THR A 30 4.71 -4.60 1.58
CA THR A 30 3.51 -4.66 0.77
C THR A 30 2.93 -3.29 0.47
N SER A 31 3.10 -2.32 1.39
CA SER A 31 2.65 -0.94 1.17
C SER A 31 3.27 -0.29 -0.06
N PHE A 32 4.43 -0.73 -0.56
CA PHE A 32 5.00 -0.17 -1.79
C PHE A 32 4.32 -0.66 -3.08
N PHE A 33 3.43 -1.64 -2.97
CA PHE A 33 2.79 -2.29 -4.12
C PHE A 33 1.26 -2.14 -4.07
N TYR A 34 0.64 -2.28 -2.90
CA TYR A 34 -0.82 -2.16 -2.72
C TYR A 34 -1.18 -1.78 -1.28
N CYS A 35 -2.47 -1.50 -1.03
CA CYS A 35 -2.94 -1.19 0.33
C CYS A 35 -2.82 -2.43 1.24
N PRO A 36 -1.96 -2.40 2.28
CA PRO A 36 -1.58 -3.60 3.02
C PRO A 36 -2.52 -3.91 4.19
N LEU A 37 -3.38 -2.97 4.60
CA LEU A 37 -4.29 -3.14 5.73
C LEU A 37 -5.73 -3.33 5.26
N ALA A 38 -6.43 -4.25 5.93
CA ALA A 38 -7.84 -4.49 5.71
C ALA A 38 -8.68 -3.34 6.28
N HIS A 39 -9.36 -2.59 5.42
CA HIS A 39 -10.34 -1.56 5.79
C HIS A 39 -11.77 -2.14 5.63
N PRO A 40 -12.74 -1.77 6.50
CA PRO A 40 -12.79 -0.60 7.37
C PRO A 40 -12.46 -0.84 8.87
N SER A 41 -11.86 -1.98 9.25
CA SER A 41 -11.67 -2.36 10.67
C SER A 41 -10.32 -1.98 11.29
N VAL A 42 -9.67 -0.92 10.82
CA VAL A 42 -8.39 -0.50 11.40
C VAL A 42 -8.59 0.23 12.72
N MET A 43 -7.85 -0.19 13.75
CA MET A 43 -7.84 0.44 15.07
C MET A 43 -6.42 0.88 15.45
N PHE A 44 -6.33 1.93 16.26
CA PHE A 44 -5.05 2.46 16.72
C PHE A 44 -5.09 2.78 18.21
N ASN A 45 -3.93 2.66 18.87
CA ASN A 45 -3.74 3.25 20.18
C ASN A 45 -3.46 4.76 20.03
N ARG A 46 -4.34 5.61 20.55
CA ARG A 46 -4.21 7.06 20.46
C ARG A 46 -2.89 7.60 21.00
N ASN A 47 -2.37 6.99 22.06
CA ASN A 47 -1.12 7.41 22.71
C ASN A 47 0.12 7.15 21.83
N ASN A 48 -0.01 6.24 20.86
CA ASN A 48 1.06 5.88 19.94
C ASN A 48 0.95 6.61 18.60
N LEU A 49 -0.04 7.50 18.42
CA LEU A 49 -0.17 8.27 17.19
C LEU A 49 0.52 9.64 17.31
N PRO A 50 1.01 10.21 16.19
CA PRO A 50 1.52 11.56 16.18
C PRO A 50 0.50 12.56 16.75
N LYS A 51 1.00 13.54 17.51
CA LYS A 51 0.19 14.69 17.94
C LYS A 51 -0.07 15.57 16.71
N GLY A 52 -1.33 15.90 16.46
CA GLY A 52 -1.77 16.67 15.30
C GLY A 52 -2.78 15.93 14.41
N PRO A 53 -3.14 16.53 13.27
CA PRO A 53 -4.02 15.89 12.29
C PRO A 53 -3.29 14.73 11.59
N LEU A 54 -4.02 13.64 11.39
CA LEU A 54 -3.50 12.46 10.69
C LEU A 54 -3.76 12.51 9.19
N TYR A 55 -4.79 13.25 8.78
CA TYR A 55 -5.24 13.38 7.40
C TYR A 55 -4.95 14.79 6.87
N SER A 56 -4.57 14.86 5.60
CA SER A 56 -4.05 16.05 4.92
C SER A 56 -5.03 17.22 4.86
N GLU A 57 -6.34 16.96 4.92
CA GLU A 57 -7.36 18.02 4.86
C GLU A 57 -7.29 19.01 6.04
N ASN A 58 -6.55 18.68 7.11
CA ASN A 58 -6.53 19.47 8.34
C ASN A 58 -5.13 19.90 8.82
N ASN A 59 -4.08 19.88 7.99
CA ASN A 59 -2.74 20.28 8.43
C ASN A 59 -2.71 21.78 8.86
N PRO A 60 -2.53 22.11 10.16
CA PRO A 60 -2.52 23.49 10.64
C PRO A 60 -1.23 24.23 10.26
N SER A 61 -0.24 23.55 9.68
CA SER A 61 1.02 24.15 9.23
C SER A 61 0.91 24.96 7.93
N GLY A 62 -0.26 25.01 7.28
CA GLY A 62 -0.47 25.81 6.06
C GLY A 62 0.29 25.29 4.82
N GLU A 63 1.14 24.29 4.98
CA GLU A 63 1.60 23.46 3.86
C GLU A 63 0.36 22.77 3.31
N LYS A 64 -0.08 23.18 2.11
CA LYS A 64 -1.09 22.46 1.34
C LYS A 64 -0.68 20.99 1.29
N GLY A 65 -1.23 20.18 2.19
CA GLY A 65 -1.06 18.74 2.14
C GLY A 65 -1.50 18.32 0.75
N ASN A 66 -0.65 17.58 0.03
CA ASN A 66 -0.89 17.18 -1.35
C ASN A 66 -2.34 16.69 -1.50
N CYS A 67 -3.22 17.55 -2.03
CA CYS A 67 -4.63 17.25 -2.29
C CYS A 67 -4.79 16.07 -3.27
N ASP A 68 -3.67 15.67 -3.86
CA ASP A 68 -3.47 14.53 -4.75
C ASP A 68 -3.88 13.17 -4.18
N PHE A 69 -4.07 13.02 -2.87
CA PHE A 69 -4.39 11.72 -2.25
C PHE A 69 -5.84 11.58 -1.78
N LYS A 70 -6.73 12.52 -2.11
CA LYS A 70 -8.14 12.54 -1.68
C LYS A 70 -8.90 11.22 -1.84
N TYR A 71 -8.58 10.44 -2.87
CA TYR A 71 -9.28 9.18 -3.14
C TYR A 71 -8.71 7.97 -2.39
N SER A 72 -7.53 8.09 -1.77
CA SER A 72 -6.81 7.01 -1.10
C SER A 72 -6.10 7.49 0.17
N GLU A 73 -6.77 8.32 0.97
CA GLU A 73 -6.16 8.99 2.12
C GLU A 73 -5.65 8.01 3.19
N ASP A 74 -6.39 6.94 3.43
CA ASP A 74 -5.99 5.86 4.35
C ASP A 74 -4.67 5.22 3.89
N TYR A 75 -4.54 4.97 2.59
CA TYR A 75 -3.31 4.40 2.04
C TYR A 75 -2.11 5.33 2.22
N ALA A 76 -2.30 6.63 2.02
CA ALA A 76 -1.26 7.62 2.30
C ALA A 76 -0.92 7.68 3.80
N LEU A 77 -1.92 7.54 4.68
CA LEU A 77 -1.70 7.47 6.13
C LEU A 77 -0.86 6.25 6.52
N TRP A 78 -1.13 5.07 5.95
CA TRP A 78 -0.35 3.85 6.22
C TRP A 78 1.14 4.07 5.95
N HIS A 79 1.46 4.65 4.80
CA HIS A 79 2.83 4.99 4.42
C HIS A 79 3.48 5.99 5.38
N ARG A 80 2.78 7.05 5.80
CA ARG A 80 3.32 8.01 6.78
C ARG A 80 3.64 7.34 8.11
N LEU A 81 2.74 6.48 8.59
CA LEU A 81 2.90 5.79 9.86
C LEU A 81 4.07 4.78 9.80
N THR A 82 4.18 3.98 8.74
CA THR A 82 5.31 3.03 8.58
C THR A 82 6.63 3.76 8.41
N ALA A 83 6.68 4.85 7.65
CA ALA A 83 7.87 5.68 7.45
C ALA A 83 8.36 6.34 8.75
N THR A 84 7.45 6.67 9.67
CA THR A 84 7.78 7.19 11.01
C THR A 84 8.05 6.09 12.04
N GLY A 85 8.11 4.83 11.60
CA GLY A 85 8.51 3.70 12.43
C GLY A 85 7.39 3.04 13.22
N HIS A 86 6.13 3.40 12.99
CA HIS A 86 5.00 2.70 13.59
C HIS A 86 4.88 1.29 13.02
N ARG A 87 4.55 0.35 13.90
CA ARG A 87 4.37 -1.06 13.54
C ARG A 87 2.90 -1.31 13.30
N LEU A 88 2.52 -1.41 12.03
CA LEU A 88 1.16 -1.72 11.60
C LEU A 88 1.06 -3.22 11.31
N GLY A 89 -0.08 -3.85 11.58
CA GLY A 89 -0.29 -5.28 11.35
C GLY A 89 -1.77 -5.58 11.22
N ASN A 90 -2.13 -6.57 10.39
CA ASN A 90 -3.45 -7.16 10.46
C ASN A 90 -3.48 -8.25 11.54
N LEU A 91 -4.62 -8.43 12.20
CA LEU A 91 -4.77 -9.49 13.20
C LEU A 91 -4.92 -10.84 12.51
N ALA A 92 -4.20 -11.84 13.02
CA ALA A 92 -4.32 -13.25 12.65
C ALA A 92 -5.62 -13.88 13.22
N LEU A 93 -6.77 -13.29 12.88
CA LEU A 93 -8.07 -13.70 13.37
C LEU A 93 -9.00 -14.03 12.20
N PRO A 94 -10.05 -14.83 12.43
CA PRO A 94 -11.14 -14.95 11.50
C PRO A 94 -11.72 -13.58 11.11
N PRO A 95 -12.44 -13.49 9.98
CA PRO A 95 -12.98 -12.23 9.47
C PRO A 95 -13.85 -11.56 10.51
N LEU A 96 -13.49 -10.34 10.87
CA LEU A 96 -14.29 -9.55 11.79
C LEU A 96 -15.34 -8.71 11.07
N VAL A 97 -15.18 -8.51 9.75
CA VAL A 97 -16.07 -7.64 8.97
C VAL A 97 -16.48 -8.32 7.67
N SER A 98 -17.78 -8.30 7.42
CA SER A 98 -18.38 -8.60 6.11
C SER A 98 -18.73 -7.29 5.42
N ILE A 99 -18.21 -7.09 4.21
CA ILE A 99 -18.47 -5.89 3.42
C ILE A 99 -19.38 -6.27 2.26
N ARG A 100 -20.56 -5.65 2.21
CA ARG A 100 -21.45 -5.78 1.06
C ARG A 100 -20.97 -4.87 -0.07
N LYS A 101 -20.59 -5.44 -1.21
CA LYS A 101 -20.25 -4.65 -2.41
C LYS A 101 -21.50 -4.41 -3.25
N ARG A 102 -21.80 -3.14 -3.51
CA ARG A 102 -22.85 -2.72 -4.46
C ARG A 102 -22.19 -2.27 -5.76
N SER A 103 -22.77 -2.64 -6.90
CA SER A 103 -22.26 -2.27 -8.23
C SER A 103 -22.13 -0.75 -8.40
N ASN A 104 -23.01 0.03 -7.78
CA ASN A 104 -23.08 1.48 -7.79
C ASN A 104 -22.50 2.15 -6.52
N GLY A 105 -21.65 1.45 -5.75
CA GLY A 105 -20.99 2.03 -4.58
C GLY A 105 -20.00 3.16 -4.93
N ILE A 106 -19.64 3.97 -3.92
CA ILE A 106 -18.68 5.09 -4.06
C ILE A 106 -17.35 4.59 -4.66
N SER A 107 -16.86 3.42 -4.23
CA SER A 107 -15.64 2.82 -4.78
C SER A 107 -15.72 2.52 -6.27
N SER A 108 -16.89 2.10 -6.77
CA SER A 108 -17.11 1.91 -8.20
C SER A 108 -17.12 3.24 -8.95
N LYS A 109 -17.80 4.25 -8.39
CA LYS A 109 -17.94 5.58 -9.00
C LYS A 109 -16.59 6.31 -9.15
N HIS A 110 -15.69 6.12 -8.19
CA HIS A 110 -14.40 6.82 -8.15
C HIS A 110 -13.20 5.90 -8.40
N LYS A 111 -13.41 4.74 -9.04
CA LYS A 111 -12.39 3.71 -9.25
C LYS A 111 -11.10 4.27 -9.89
N GLU A 112 -11.22 5.04 -10.96
CA GLU A 112 -10.07 5.63 -11.66
C GLU A 112 -9.31 6.62 -10.77
N GLY A 113 -10.03 7.44 -10.02
CA GLY A 113 -9.45 8.37 -9.04
C GLY A 113 -8.69 7.65 -7.93
N GLN A 114 -9.23 6.54 -7.42
CA GLN A 114 -8.59 5.69 -6.42
C GLN A 114 -7.32 5.01 -6.96
N GLN A 115 -7.37 4.52 -8.19
CA GLN A 115 -6.20 3.92 -8.85
C GLN A 115 -5.09 4.95 -9.05
N LEU A 116 -5.41 6.12 -9.61
CA LEU A 116 -4.44 7.18 -9.83
C LEU A 116 -3.85 7.70 -8.51
N ALA A 117 -4.68 7.92 -7.49
CA ALA A 117 -4.21 8.33 -6.17
C ALA A 117 -3.26 7.28 -5.56
N SER A 118 -3.59 6.00 -5.66
CA SER A 118 -2.74 4.91 -5.16
C SER A 118 -1.39 4.86 -5.88
N LEU A 119 -1.37 5.06 -7.20
CA LEU A 119 -0.12 5.14 -7.97
C LEU A 119 0.73 6.36 -7.58
N LYS A 120 0.12 7.53 -7.36
CA LYS A 120 0.83 8.72 -6.89
C LYS A 120 1.42 8.51 -5.48
N ILE A 121 0.70 7.83 -4.59
CA ILE A 121 1.18 7.46 -3.25
C ILE A 121 2.42 6.57 -3.37
N ILE A 122 2.34 5.49 -4.15
CA ILE A 122 3.48 4.60 -4.40
C ILE A 122 4.66 5.38 -4.99
N GLN A 123 4.40 6.20 -6.02
CA GLN A 123 5.43 7.04 -6.64
C GLN A 123 6.14 7.92 -5.59
N HIS A 124 5.37 8.61 -4.77
CA HIS A 124 5.87 9.55 -3.77
C HIS A 124 6.69 8.84 -2.69
N PHE A 125 6.10 7.86 -2.00
CA PHE A 125 6.75 7.21 -0.87
C PHE A 125 7.91 6.32 -1.28
N THR A 126 7.82 5.64 -2.41
CA THR A 126 8.98 4.92 -2.97
C THR A 126 10.10 5.91 -3.29
N SER A 127 9.81 7.06 -3.92
CA SER A 127 10.83 8.05 -4.24
C SER A 127 11.55 8.57 -3.00
N LEU A 128 10.80 8.88 -1.94
CA LEU A 128 11.35 9.30 -0.66
C LEU A 128 12.24 8.20 -0.05
N ARG A 129 11.76 6.95 -0.09
CA ARG A 129 12.45 5.81 0.52
C ARG A 129 13.78 5.52 -0.14
N ILE A 130 13.83 5.45 -1.47
CA ILE A 130 15.05 5.17 -2.24
C ILE A 130 15.90 6.43 -2.49
N LYS A 131 15.46 7.60 -1.99
CA LYS A 131 16.09 8.92 -2.20
C LYS A 131 16.34 9.24 -3.68
N ARG A 132 15.43 8.80 -4.56
CA ARG A 132 15.50 8.99 -6.01
C ARG A 132 14.10 9.17 -6.56
N ARG A 133 13.92 10.14 -7.46
CA ARG A 133 12.62 10.33 -8.14
C ARG A 133 12.31 9.13 -9.03
N ILE A 134 11.12 8.55 -8.86
CA ILE A 134 10.59 7.54 -9.78
C ILE A 134 9.47 8.12 -10.65
N SER A 135 9.35 7.62 -11.88
CA SER A 135 8.26 8.01 -12.77
C SER A 135 6.95 7.33 -12.36
N LEU A 136 5.80 7.89 -12.77
CA LEU A 136 4.51 7.26 -12.54
C LEU A 136 4.39 5.91 -13.28
N LYS A 137 5.05 5.77 -14.44
CA LYS A 137 5.13 4.49 -15.17
C LYS A 137 5.87 3.43 -14.37
N CYS A 138 7.00 3.77 -13.75
CA CYS A 138 7.70 2.86 -12.84
C CYS A 138 6.82 2.46 -11.65
N ALA A 139 6.10 3.42 -11.06
CA ALA A 139 5.17 3.14 -9.97
C ALA A 139 4.02 2.21 -10.40
N MET A 140 3.53 2.34 -11.63
CA MET A 140 2.57 1.42 -12.23
C MET A 140 3.16 0.02 -12.40
N GLY A 141 4.43 -0.09 -12.80
CA GLY A 141 5.14 -1.37 -12.85
C GLY A 141 5.28 -2.06 -11.49
N LEU A 142 5.39 -1.29 -10.40
CA LEU A 142 5.35 -1.84 -9.03
C LEU A 142 3.94 -2.27 -8.61
N PHE A 143 2.91 -1.52 -9.02
CA PHE A 143 1.52 -1.80 -8.64
C PHE A 143 0.96 -3.07 -9.29
N LEU A 144 1.43 -3.41 -10.49
CA LEU A 144 1.00 -4.63 -11.19
C LEU A 144 1.62 -5.86 -10.53
N PRO A 145 0.84 -6.93 -10.26
CA PRO A 145 1.40 -8.15 -9.69
C PRO A 145 2.51 -8.68 -10.60
N ILE A 146 3.69 -8.93 -10.05
CA ILE A 146 4.86 -9.51 -10.74
C ILE A 146 4.47 -10.77 -11.54
N ALA A 147 3.45 -11.51 -11.10
CA ALA A 147 2.88 -12.65 -11.80
C ALA A 147 2.44 -12.38 -13.26
N GLN A 148 2.05 -11.15 -13.61
CA GLN A 148 1.74 -10.79 -15.00
C GLN A 148 3.01 -10.60 -15.86
N PHE A 149 4.13 -10.21 -15.24
CA PHE A 149 5.42 -10.08 -15.94
C PHE A 149 6.15 -11.41 -16.11
N THR A 150 5.92 -12.39 -15.22
CA THR A 150 6.57 -13.71 -15.29
C THR A 150 5.81 -14.74 -16.13
N GLY A 151 4.57 -14.45 -16.55
CA GLY A 151 3.64 -15.42 -17.14
C GLY A 151 3.21 -15.19 -18.59
N GLN A 152 3.49 -14.03 -19.21
CA GLN A 152 3.16 -13.78 -20.62
C GLN A 152 4.41 -13.80 -21.49
N LYS A 153 4.56 -14.85 -22.29
CA LYS A 153 5.59 -15.00 -23.33
C LYS A 153 5.38 -14.10 -24.56
N ASP A 154 4.29 -13.32 -24.60
CA ASP A 154 4.01 -12.42 -25.71
C ASP A 154 4.49 -10.99 -25.38
N GLN A 155 5.81 -10.83 -25.32
CA GLN A 155 6.45 -9.52 -25.26
C GLN A 155 6.26 -8.79 -26.60
N LYS A 156 5.21 -7.96 -26.69
CA LYS A 156 5.29 -6.75 -27.50
C LYS A 156 6.14 -5.75 -26.74
N ASP A 157 7.39 -5.64 -27.16
CA ASP A 157 8.38 -4.57 -27.02
C ASP A 157 7.95 -3.36 -26.16
N THR A 158 7.71 -3.62 -24.88
CA THR A 158 7.52 -2.60 -23.86
C THR A 158 8.88 -2.38 -23.23
N GLY A 159 9.73 -1.71 -24.01
CA GLY A 159 11.10 -1.26 -23.74
C GLY A 159 11.75 -1.77 -22.44
N ASP A 160 12.70 -2.70 -22.58
CA ASP A 160 13.53 -3.33 -21.54
C ASP A 160 14.08 -2.38 -20.45
N LYS A 161 14.23 -1.09 -20.77
CA LYS A 161 14.69 -0.06 -19.83
C LYS A 161 13.74 0.17 -18.67
N GLU A 162 12.42 0.13 -18.88
CA GLU A 162 11.44 0.40 -17.80
C GLU A 162 11.34 -0.80 -16.84
N VAL A 163 11.39 -2.03 -17.36
CA VAL A 163 11.40 -3.27 -16.55
C VAL A 163 12.65 -3.34 -15.69
N THR A 164 13.83 -3.05 -16.28
CA THR A 164 15.10 -3.00 -15.54
C THR A 164 15.03 -1.99 -14.38
N GLN A 165 14.44 -0.81 -14.62
CA GLN A 165 14.24 0.20 -13.57
C GLN A 165 13.35 -0.30 -12.41
N VAL A 166 12.31 -1.09 -12.69
CA VAL A 166 11.43 -1.66 -11.65
C VAL A 166 12.22 -2.62 -10.75
N PHE A 167 13.02 -3.52 -11.33
CA PHE A 167 13.86 -4.43 -10.56
C PHE A 167 14.89 -3.70 -9.70
N ASP A 168 15.56 -2.69 -10.26
CA ASP A 168 16.50 -1.85 -9.50
C ASP A 168 15.82 -1.16 -8.31
N ILE A 169 14.57 -0.71 -8.49
CA ILE A 169 13.79 -0.11 -7.41
C ILE A 169 13.46 -1.16 -6.34
N ILE A 170 13.03 -2.36 -6.72
CA ILE A 170 12.73 -3.46 -5.77
C ILE A 170 13.96 -3.79 -4.94
N ILE A 171 15.12 -3.99 -5.58
CA ILE A 171 16.39 -4.29 -4.89
C ILE A 171 16.76 -3.14 -3.94
N SER A 172 16.58 -1.89 -4.37
CA SER A 172 16.87 -0.71 -3.53
C SER A 172 15.94 -0.62 -2.32
N LEU A 173 14.65 -0.94 -2.50
CA LEU A 173 13.67 -0.98 -1.40
C LEU A 173 14.02 -2.06 -0.39
N GLU A 174 14.38 -3.26 -0.85
CA GLU A 174 14.74 -4.39 0.00
C GLU A 174 15.95 -4.07 0.88
N LYS A 175 17.04 -3.58 0.27
CA LYS A 175 18.25 -3.14 0.99
C LYS A 175 17.92 -2.10 2.05
N SER A 176 17.15 -1.09 1.68
CA SER A 176 16.78 0.00 2.58
C SER A 176 15.99 -0.49 3.81
N LEU A 177 15.09 -1.47 3.63
CA LEU A 177 14.29 -2.05 4.71
C LEU A 177 15.10 -2.93 5.65
N LEU A 178 16.06 -3.69 5.12
CA LEU A 178 16.99 -4.47 5.94
C LEU A 178 17.84 -3.55 6.83
N GLU A 179 18.38 -2.46 6.28
CA GLU A 179 19.13 -1.46 7.04
C GLU A 179 18.31 -0.85 8.19
N SER A 180 17.04 -0.51 7.92
CA SER A 180 16.15 0.10 8.91
C SER A 180 15.71 -0.87 10.02
N SER A 181 15.76 -2.17 9.76
CA SER A 181 15.43 -3.21 10.74
C SER A 181 16.59 -3.46 11.70
N SER A 182 17.84 -3.38 11.21
CA SER A 182 19.06 -3.57 12.01
C SER A 182 19.27 -2.48 13.06
N MET A 183 18.88 -1.24 12.78
CA MET A 183 19.08 -0.11 13.70
C MET A 183 18.15 -0.09 14.92
N LYS A 184 17.13 -0.96 14.99
CA LYS A 184 16.14 -0.96 16.09
C LYS A 184 16.33 -2.11 17.09
N SER A 185 17.33 -2.96 16.90
CA SER A 185 17.64 -4.11 17.76
C SER A 185 18.70 -3.85 18.84
N THR A 186 19.13 -2.60 19.00
CA THR A 186 20.02 -2.11 20.07
C THR A 186 19.25 -1.21 21.02
#